data_AF-A0A539DF44-F1
#
_entry.id   AF-A0A539DF44-F1
#
_cell.length_a   1.000
_cell.length_b   1.000
_cell.length_c   1.000
_cell.angle_alpha   90.00
_cell.angle_beta   90.00
_cell.angle_gamma   90.00
#
_symmetry.space_group_name_H-M   'P 1'
#
loop_
_entity.id
_entity.type
_entity.pdbx_description
1 polymer ?
#
loop_
_entity_poly.entity_id
_entity_poly.type
_entity_poly.pdbx_seq_one_letter_code
_entity_poly.pdbx_strand_id
1 'polypeptide(L)'
;MTIRHTLTAVAAVSAIAFATAACTPAAETADADRETHTTTIIEREVPAAPVVVEREVQVPAPPVVIEDRRDGDSTTVRAGRNGIEVETTNR
;
A
#
# COMPACT_ATOMS: atom_id res chain seq x y z
N MET A 1 17.36 59.86 -51.72
CA MET A 1 17.71 59.04 -50.53
C MET A 1 16.60 58.02 -50.22
N THR A 2 16.00 57.40 -51.25
CA THR A 2 14.74 56.65 -51.15
C THR A 2 14.94 55.13 -51.13
N ILE A 3 16.08 54.66 -51.66
CA ILE A 3 16.44 53.22 -51.77
C ILE A 3 16.80 52.61 -50.40
N ARG A 4 17.29 53.42 -49.46
CA ARG A 4 17.71 52.92 -48.13
C ARG A 4 16.52 52.60 -47.20
N HIS A 5 15.39 53.28 -47.41
CA HIS A 5 14.17 53.10 -46.61
C HIS A 5 13.37 51.87 -47.07
N THR A 6 13.41 51.54 -48.36
CA THR A 6 12.74 50.35 -48.89
C THR A 6 13.45 49.06 -48.47
N LEU A 7 14.78 49.05 -48.43
CA LEU A 7 15.58 47.90 -47.99
C LEU A 7 15.35 47.51 -46.52
N THR A 8 15.17 48.49 -45.63
CA THR A 8 14.90 48.24 -44.20
C THR A 8 13.50 47.67 -43.96
N ALA A 9 12.52 48.11 -44.73
CA ALA A 9 11.15 47.61 -44.62
C ALA A 9 11.03 46.13 -45.03
N VAL A 10 11.71 45.71 -46.10
CA VAL A 10 11.67 44.32 -46.59
C VAL A 10 12.31 43.36 -45.57
N ALA A 11 13.41 43.77 -44.93
CA ALA A 11 14.07 42.95 -43.90
C ALA A 11 13.21 42.76 -42.64
N ALA A 12 12.43 43.78 -42.26
CA ALA A 12 11.55 43.69 -41.09
C ALA A 12 10.37 42.72 -41.34
N VAL A 13 9.81 42.72 -42.55
CA VAL A 13 8.69 41.83 -42.91
C VAL A 13 9.14 40.37 -43.01
N SER A 14 10.33 40.11 -43.54
CA SER A 14 10.85 38.73 -43.63
C SER A 14 11.16 38.13 -42.26
N ALA A 15 11.69 38.91 -41.31
CA ALA A 15 11.94 38.44 -39.95
C ALA A 15 10.66 38.02 -39.21
N ILE A 16 9.54 38.73 -39.42
CA ILE A 16 8.24 38.41 -38.81
C ILE A 16 7.67 37.11 -39.39
N ALA A 17 7.78 36.90 -40.70
CA ALA A 17 7.25 35.70 -41.36
C ALA A 17 7.96 34.41 -40.91
N PHE A 18 9.29 34.45 -40.70
CA PHE A 18 10.04 33.29 -40.17
C PHE A 18 9.77 33.05 -38.68
N ALA A 19 9.52 34.10 -37.89
CA ALA A 19 9.16 33.95 -36.48
C ALA A 19 7.79 33.30 -36.29
N THR A 20 6.81 33.59 -37.16
CA THR A 20 5.49 32.95 -37.09
C THR A 20 5.51 31.47 -37.43
N ALA A 21 6.43 31.02 -38.29
CA ALA A 21 6.56 29.60 -38.63
C ALA A 21 7.24 28.77 -37.51
N ALA A 22 8.05 29.39 -36.66
CA ALA A 22 8.63 28.74 -35.49
C ALA A 22 7.64 28.64 -34.31
N CYS A 23 6.62 29.51 -34.28
CA CYS A 23 5.59 29.52 -33.23
C CYS A 23 4.24 28.95 -33.68
N THR A 24 4.11 28.48 -34.92
CA THR A 24 2.94 27.70 -35.30
C THR A 24 3.00 26.34 -34.61
N PRO A 25 2.01 25.97 -33.77
CA PRO A 25 1.93 24.61 -33.25
C PRO A 25 1.86 23.66 -34.45
N ALA A 26 2.66 22.60 -34.42
CA ALA A 26 2.58 21.55 -35.43
C ALA A 26 1.14 21.04 -35.45
N ALA A 27 0.50 21.04 -36.63
CA ALA A 27 -0.78 20.39 -36.79
C ALA A 27 -0.55 18.88 -36.60
N GLU A 28 -0.83 18.37 -35.40
CA GLU A 28 -0.83 16.95 -35.14
C GLU A 28 -2.00 16.30 -35.88
N THR A 29 -1.76 15.78 -37.07
CA THR A 29 -2.71 14.92 -37.78
C THR A 29 -2.68 13.48 -37.25
N ALA A 30 -1.99 13.23 -36.12
CA ALA A 30 -1.72 11.89 -35.62
C ALA A 30 -2.87 11.27 -34.79
N ASP A 31 -3.82 12.08 -34.31
CA ASP A 31 -4.91 11.60 -33.43
C ASP A 31 -6.30 11.56 -34.08
N ALA A 32 -6.39 11.69 -35.41
CA ALA A 32 -7.68 11.64 -36.10
C ALA A 32 -8.31 10.24 -36.18
N ASP A 33 -7.57 9.17 -35.85
CA ASP A 33 -8.01 7.79 -36.06
C ASP A 33 -7.75 6.87 -34.85
N ARG A 34 -7.82 7.42 -33.63
CA ARG A 34 -7.72 6.61 -32.42
C ARG A 34 -9.12 6.13 -32.02
N GLU A 35 -9.44 4.87 -32.34
CA GLU A 35 -10.66 4.22 -31.85
C GLU A 35 -10.69 4.24 -30.32
N THR A 36 -11.49 5.14 -29.74
CA THR A 36 -11.64 5.26 -28.30
C THR A 36 -12.53 4.13 -27.79
N HIS A 37 -11.90 3.04 -27.36
CA HIS A 37 -12.60 1.96 -26.68
C HIS A 37 -12.97 2.41 -25.26
N THR A 38 -14.25 2.76 -25.06
CA THR A 38 -14.79 3.04 -23.72
C THR A 38 -15.11 1.72 -23.04
N THR A 39 -14.22 1.26 -22.15
CA THR A 39 -14.52 0.11 -21.29
C THR A 39 -15.24 0.59 -20.03
N THR A 40 -16.52 0.27 -19.90
CA THR A 40 -17.26 0.46 -18.65
C THR A 40 -16.75 -0.55 -17.63
N ILE A 41 -16.04 -0.09 -16.60
CA ILE A 41 -15.65 -0.92 -15.48
C ILE A 41 -16.86 -1.02 -14.54
N ILE A 42 -17.44 -2.21 -14.46
CA ILE A 42 -18.46 -2.52 -13.46
C ILE A 42 -17.71 -2.97 -12.20
N GLU A 43 -17.76 -2.16 -11.14
CA GLU A 43 -17.24 -2.55 -9.83
C GLU A 43 -18.07 -3.71 -9.29
N ARG A 44 -17.48 -4.91 -9.34
CA ARG A 44 -18.04 -6.09 -8.70
C ARG A 44 -17.55 -6.12 -7.26
N GLU A 45 -18.45 -5.86 -6.32
CA GLU A 45 -18.19 -6.08 -4.90
C GLU A 45 -17.95 -7.58 -4.67
N VAL A 46 -16.70 -7.96 -4.48
CA VAL A 46 -16.33 -9.33 -4.10
C VAL A 46 -16.51 -9.42 -2.59
N PRO A 47 -17.35 -10.33 -2.06
CA PRO A 47 -17.43 -10.53 -0.62
C PRO A 47 -16.04 -10.91 -0.12
N ALA A 48 -15.46 -10.07 0.73
CA ALA A 48 -14.20 -10.38 1.37
C ALA A 48 -14.39 -11.67 2.18
N ALA A 49 -13.62 -12.71 1.85
CA ALA A 49 -13.61 -13.92 2.66
C ALA A 49 -13.20 -13.52 4.10
N PRO A 50 -13.87 -14.08 5.12
CA PRO A 50 -13.56 -13.74 6.50
C PRO A 50 -12.08 -13.99 6.78
N VAL A 51 -11.38 -12.95 7.22
CA VAL A 51 -9.98 -13.02 7.62
C VAL A 51 -9.91 -13.83 8.91
N VAL A 52 -9.41 -15.06 8.83
CA VAL A 52 -9.14 -15.88 10.02
C VAL A 52 -7.86 -15.35 10.65
N VAL A 53 -7.99 -14.66 11.77
CA VAL A 53 -6.85 -14.26 12.59
C VAL A 53 -6.59 -15.39 13.59
N GLU A 54 -5.47 -16.09 13.43
CA GLU A 54 -5.01 -17.06 14.42
C GLU A 54 -4.64 -16.32 15.70
N ARG A 55 -5.56 -16.33 16.66
CA ARG A 55 -5.31 -15.82 18.00
C ARG A 55 -4.50 -16.86 18.76
N GLU A 56 -3.25 -16.53 19.07
CA GLU A 56 -2.47 -17.29 20.02
C GLU A 56 -3.14 -17.19 21.40
N VAL A 57 -3.79 -18.28 21.82
CA VAL A 57 -4.38 -18.40 23.15
C VAL A 57 -3.28 -18.92 24.07
N GLN A 58 -2.87 -18.11 25.05
CA GLN A 58 -2.01 -18.58 26.13
C GLN A 58 -2.70 -19.73 26.86
N VAL A 59 -2.19 -20.94 26.65
CA VAL A 59 -2.65 -22.13 27.38
C VAL A 59 -1.99 -22.09 28.76
N PRO A 60 -2.77 -22.13 29.86
CA PRO A 60 -2.21 -22.25 31.19
C PRO A 60 -1.34 -23.51 31.28
N ALA A 61 -0.11 -23.39 31.78
CA ALA A 61 0.73 -24.53 32.03
C ALA A 61 0.05 -25.47 33.05
N PRO A 62 0.13 -26.81 32.85
CA PRO A 62 -0.40 -27.76 33.82
C PRO A 62 0.32 -27.65 35.17
N PRO A 63 -0.34 -27.97 36.29
CA PRO A 63 0.27 -27.92 37.62
C PRO A 63 1.41 -28.95 37.73
N VAL A 64 2.43 -28.61 38.51
CA VAL A 64 3.57 -29.48 38.79
C VAL A 64 3.27 -30.29 40.05
N VAL A 65 3.37 -31.62 39.96
CA VAL A 65 3.20 -32.53 41.11
C VAL A 65 4.57 -33.08 41.51
N ILE A 66 4.87 -32.98 42.80
CA ILE A 66 6.10 -33.50 43.42
C ILE A 66 5.66 -34.59 44.39
N GLU A 67 6.09 -35.83 44.13
CA GLU A 67 5.80 -36.97 44.98
C GLU A 67 7.00 -37.28 45.88
N ASP A 68 6.78 -37.39 47.19
CA ASP A 68 7.78 -37.97 48.09
C ASP A 68 7.63 -39.50 48.07
N ARG A 69 8.62 -40.14 47.47
CA ARG A 69 8.63 -41.60 47.28
C ARG A 69 8.77 -42.39 48.59
N ARG A 70 9.20 -41.75 49.68
CA ARG A 70 9.41 -42.41 50.98
C ARG A 70 8.18 -42.37 51.86
N ASP A 71 7.54 -41.20 51.92
CA ASP A 71 6.46 -40.92 52.88
C ASP A 71 5.08 -41.01 52.21
N GLY A 72 5.02 -41.03 50.87
CA GLY A 72 3.77 -41.11 50.12
C GLY A 72 3.02 -39.78 50.03
N ASP A 73 3.60 -38.72 50.57
CA ASP A 73 3.09 -37.36 50.51
C ASP A 73 3.22 -36.80 49.09
N SER A 74 2.30 -35.90 48.73
CA SER A 74 2.33 -35.22 47.44
C SER A 74 2.18 -33.71 47.62
N THR A 75 2.96 -32.96 46.85
CA THR A 75 2.84 -31.50 46.78
C THR A 75 2.50 -31.09 45.37
N THR A 76 1.37 -30.39 45.20
CA THR A 76 0.91 -29.83 43.93
C THR A 76 1.16 -28.33 43.90
N VAL A 77 1.88 -27.86 42.88
CA VAL A 77 2.22 -26.45 42.64
C VAL A 77 1.49 -25.95 41.40
N ARG A 78 0.73 -24.86 41.54
CA ARG A 78 -0.13 -24.30 40.48
C ARG A 78 0.16 -22.81 40.32
N ALA A 79 0.14 -22.30 39.08
CA ALA A 79 0.14 -20.85 38.83
C ALA A 79 -1.31 -20.33 38.83
N GLY A 80 -1.68 -19.60 39.88
CA GLY A 80 -2.99 -18.99 40.07
C GLY A 80 -3.01 -17.51 39.68
N ARG A 81 -4.20 -16.90 39.71
CA ARG A 81 -4.40 -15.47 39.38
C ARG A 81 -3.60 -14.53 40.30
N ASN A 82 -3.38 -14.96 41.54
CA ASN A 82 -2.75 -14.15 42.59
C ASN A 82 -1.30 -14.56 42.89
N GLY A 83 -0.70 -15.47 42.11
CA GLY A 83 0.66 -15.98 42.34
C GLY A 83 0.76 -17.51 42.27
N ILE A 84 1.70 -18.10 43.00
CA ILE A 84 1.89 -19.56 43.06
C ILE A 84 1.06 -20.13 44.22
N GLU A 85 0.25 -21.14 43.92
CA GLU A 85 -0.54 -21.91 44.89
C GLU A 85 0.16 -23.25 45.15
N VAL A 86 0.34 -23.59 46.43
CA VAL A 86 0.99 -24.84 46.85
C VAL A 86 0.02 -25.59 47.76
N GLU A 87 -0.28 -26.84 47.40
CA GLU A 87 -1.12 -27.74 48.17
C GLU A 87 -0.35 -29.00 48.51
N THR A 88 -0.26 -29.35 49.79
CA THR A 88 0.39 -30.59 50.26
C THR A 88 -0.66 -31.55 50.79
N THR A 89 -0.69 -32.75 50.23
CA THR A 89 -1.51 -33.86 50.71
C THR A 89 -0.60 -34.85 51.42
N ASN A 90 -0.80 -35.00 52.73
CA ASN A 90 -0.13 -36.02 53.53
C ASN A 90 -0.95 -37.31 53.50
N ARG A 91 -0.28 -38.46 53.50
CA ARG A 91 -0.96 -39.77 53.49
C ARG A 91 -1.31 -40.28 54.89
#